data_AF-A0A2R7QN62-F1
#
_entry.id   AF-A0A2R7QN62-F1
#
_cell.length_a   1.000
_cell.length_b   1.000
_cell.length_c   1.000
_cell.angle_alpha   90.00
_cell.angle_beta   90.00
_cell.angle_gamma   90.00
#
_symmetry.space_group_name_H-M   'P 1'
#
loop_
_entity.id
_entity.type
_entity.pdbx_description
1 polymer ?
#
loop_
_entity_poly.entity_id
_entity_poly.type
_entity_poly.pdbx_seq_one_letter_code
_entity_poly.pdbx_strand_id
1 'polypeptide(L)'
;MLSLTIVVLATAAAGFIVWANDKRHTRYGMGLPAGVAVAVGAFSWIIFMAAGLGYKPGLTWIPWVLPMVLGTAAAIGAVIY
;
A
#
# COMPACT_ATOMS: atom_id res chain seq x y z
N MET A 1 2.47 -15.55 -6.28
CA MET A 1 1.61 -15.22 -5.12
C MET A 1 2.39 -14.61 -3.95
N LEU A 2 3.56 -15.15 -3.55
CA LEU A 2 4.41 -14.57 -2.49
C LEU A 2 4.69 -13.06 -2.62
N SER A 3 5.00 -12.58 -3.83
CA SER A 3 5.27 -11.16 -4.08
C SER A 3 4.09 -10.25 -3.71
N LEU A 4 2.87 -10.61 -4.10
CA LEU A 4 1.67 -9.84 -3.74
C LEU A 4 1.43 -9.88 -2.23
N THR A 5 1.64 -11.04 -1.59
CA THR A 5 1.51 -11.18 -0.14
C THR A 5 2.44 -10.22 0.61
N ILE A 6 3.69 -10.10 0.17
CA ILE A 6 4.66 -9.18 0.78
C ILE A 6 4.20 -7.73 0.62
N VAL A 7 3.70 -7.35 -0.56
CA VAL A 7 3.19 -6.00 -0.80
C VAL A 7 2.00 -5.70 0.11
N VAL A 8 1.05 -6.63 0.22
CA VAL A 8 -0.11 -6.49 1.11
C VAL A 8 0.30 -6.35 2.58
N LEU A 9 1.24 -7.16 3.06
CA LEU A 9 1.72 -7.08 4.44
C LEU A 9 2.47 -5.78 4.71
N ALA A 10 3.30 -5.33 3.76
CA ALA A 10 4.05 -4.08 3.89
C ALA A 10 3.11 -2.87 3.90
N THR A 11 2.10 -2.84 3.02
CA THR A 11 1.12 -1.75 3.00
C THR A 11 0.18 -1.78 4.20
N ALA A 12 -0.22 -2.96 4.67
CA ALA A 12 -0.96 -3.10 5.93
C ALA A 12 -0.15 -2.52 7.10
N ALA A 13 1.12 -2.90 7.23
CA ALA A 13 2.01 -2.37 8.26
C ALA A 13 2.13 -0.84 8.17
N ALA A 14 2.33 -0.30 6.96
CA ALA A 14 2.38 1.15 6.74
C ALA A 14 1.08 1.84 7.15
N GLY A 15 -0.08 1.30 6.79
CA GLY A 15 -1.38 1.87 7.17
C GLY A 15 -1.64 1.83 8.69
N PHE A 16 -1.19 0.78 9.38
CA PHE A 16 -1.22 0.74 10.84
C PHE A 16 -0.25 1.75 11.48
N ILE A 17 0.94 1.95 10.91
CA ILE A 17 1.89 2.97 11.37
C ILE A 17 1.29 4.38 11.20
N VAL A 18 0.62 4.65 10.08
CA VAL A 18 -0.09 5.93 9.85
C VAL A 18 -1.18 6.12 10.91
N TRP A 19 -2.00 5.09 11.16
CA TRP A 19 -3.03 5.15 12.21
C TRP A 19 -2.44 5.40 13.60
N ALA A 20 -1.36 4.71 13.96
CA ALA A 20 -0.74 4.83 15.27
C ALA A 20 -0.13 6.22 15.51
N ASN A 21 0.32 6.90 14.45
CA ASN A 21 0.90 8.24 14.53
C ASN A 21 -0.14 9.38 14.46
N ASP A 22 -1.37 9.11 14.06
CA ASP A 22 -2.39 10.16 13.95
C ASP A 22 -3.08 10.45 15.30
N LYS A 23 -3.16 11.74 15.67
CA LYS A 23 -3.77 12.19 16.94
C LYS A 23 -5.30 12.07 16.97
N ARG A 24 -5.94 11.97 15.81
CA ARG A 24 -7.40 11.88 15.59
C ARG A 24 -7.85 10.46 15.31
N HIS A 25 -6.95 9.48 15.43
CA HIS A 25 -7.16 8.08 15.08
C HIS A 25 -8.33 7.37 15.80
N THR A 26 -8.86 7.98 16.87
CA THR A 26 -10.07 7.54 17.60
C THR A 26 -11.36 7.82 16.83
N ARG A 27 -11.34 8.67 15.80
CA ARG A 27 -12.55 9.07 15.04
C ARG A 27 -12.92 8.13 13.90
N TYR A 28 -11.96 7.44 13.30
CA TYR A 28 -12.17 6.64 12.08
C TYR A 28 -11.67 5.19 12.18
N GLY A 29 -11.21 4.75 13.35
CA GLY A 29 -10.81 3.36 13.62
C GLY A 29 -9.55 2.91 12.87
N MET A 30 -8.91 1.83 13.35
CA MET A 30 -7.67 1.31 12.78
C MET A 30 -7.83 0.75 11.36
N GLY A 31 -9.03 0.32 10.99
CA GLY A 31 -9.31 -0.33 9.72
C GLY A 31 -9.24 0.60 8.50
N LEU A 32 -9.48 1.90 8.68
CA LEU A 32 -9.58 2.84 7.55
C LEU A 32 -8.24 3.07 6.84
N PRO A 33 -7.18 3.59 7.49
CA PRO A 33 -5.88 3.79 6.84
C PRO A 33 -5.22 2.46 6.43
N ALA A 34 -5.36 1.39 7.23
CA ALA A 34 -4.85 0.07 6.87
C ALA A 34 -5.55 -0.50 5.62
N GLY A 35 -6.88 -0.42 5.57
CA GLY A 35 -7.66 -0.88 4.44
C GLY A 35 -7.36 -0.11 3.16
N VAL A 36 -7.26 1.23 3.24
CA VAL A 36 -6.89 2.07 2.10
C VAL A 36 -5.48 1.73 1.59
N ALA A 37 -4.49 1.60 2.48
CA ALA A 37 -3.14 1.22 2.07
C ALA A 37 -3.09 -0.13 1.36
N VAL A 38 -3.77 -1.15 1.92
CA VAL A 38 -3.83 -2.49 1.35
C VAL A 38 -4.52 -2.49 0.00
N ALA A 39 -5.67 -1.82 -0.13
CA ALA A 39 -6.41 -1.76 -1.38
C ALA A 39 -5.55 -1.11 -2.47
N VAL A 40 -4.98 0.06 -2.21
CA VAL A 40 -4.16 0.79 -3.19
C VAL A 40 -2.89 0.00 -3.55
N GLY A 41 -2.23 -0.61 -2.57
CA GLY A 41 -1.08 -1.48 -2.80
C GLY A 41 -1.41 -2.69 -3.65
N ALA A 42 -2.51 -3.40 -3.36
CA ALA A 42 -2.92 -4.57 -4.12
C ALA A 42 -3.33 -4.20 -5.55
N PHE A 43 -4.13 -3.15 -5.74
CA PHE A 43 -4.56 -2.73 -7.08
C PHE A 43 -3.38 -2.25 -7.93
N SER A 44 -2.49 -1.43 -7.37
CA SER A 44 -1.30 -0.96 -8.10
C SER A 44 -0.39 -2.14 -8.48
N TRP A 45 -0.19 -3.12 -7.60
CA TRP A 45 0.55 -4.34 -7.92
C TRP A 45 -0.07 -5.10 -9.10
N ILE A 46 -1.39 -5.32 -9.06
CA ILE A 46 -2.12 -6.03 -10.12
C ILE A 46 -1.93 -5.31 -11.46
N ILE A 47 -2.06 -3.98 -11.48
CA ILE A 47 -1.87 -3.16 -12.68
C ILE A 47 -0.44 -3.28 -13.22
N PHE A 48 0.58 -3.17 -12.37
CA PHE A 48 1.98 -3.27 -12.81
C PHE A 48 2.37 -4.66 -13.31
N MET A 49 1.84 -5.71 -12.69
CA MET A 49 2.03 -7.09 -13.15
C MET A 49 1.30 -7.35 -14.47
N ALA A 50 0.08 -6.84 -14.63
CA ALA A 50 -0.68 -6.91 -15.88
C ALA A 50 0.04 -6.16 -17.02
N ALA A 51 0.70 -5.05 -16.72
CA ALA A 51 1.54 -4.30 -17.66
C ALA A 51 2.89 -4.98 -17.98
N GLY A 52 3.18 -6.14 -17.39
CA GLY A 52 4.40 -6.92 -17.61
C GLY A 52 5.67 -6.31 -17.01
N LEU A 53 5.55 -5.32 -16.12
CA LEU A 53 6.70 -4.63 -15.51
C LEU A 53 7.52 -5.54 -14.59
N GLY A 54 6.90 -6.58 -14.03
CA GLY A 54 7.57 -7.59 -13.21
C GLY A 54 8.52 -8.51 -13.96
N TYR A 55 8.47 -8.54 -15.29
CA TYR A 55 9.26 -9.45 -16.13
C TYR A 55 10.30 -8.73 -17.01
N LYS A 56 10.34 -7.38 -16.95
CA LYS A 56 11.27 -6.57 -17.72
C LYS A 56 12.54 -6.29 -16.90
N PRO A 57 13.74 -6.69 -17.37
CA PRO A 57 14.99 -6.36 -16.72
C PRO A 57 15.12 -4.85 -16.49
N GLY A 58 15.52 -4.43 -15.28
CA GLY A 58 15.61 -3.02 -14.88
C GLY A 58 14.31 -2.39 -14.36
N LEU A 59 13.15 -3.00 -14.60
CA LEU A 59 11.83 -2.51 -14.12
C LEU A 59 11.19 -3.44 -13.08
N THR A 60 11.82 -4.56 -12.76
CA THR A 60 11.30 -5.58 -11.83
C THR A 60 11.07 -5.07 -10.40
N TRP A 61 11.71 -3.96 -10.02
CA TRP A 61 11.51 -3.31 -8.73
C TRP A 61 10.17 -2.54 -8.65
N ILE A 62 9.58 -2.17 -9.80
CA ILE A 62 8.37 -1.33 -9.86
C ILE A 62 7.20 -2.03 -9.17
N PRO A 63 6.82 -3.27 -9.50
CA PRO A 63 5.73 -3.94 -8.79
C PRO A 63 6.01 -4.19 -7.30
N TRP A 64 7.23 -3.96 -6.80
CA TRP A 64 7.54 -4.16 -5.38
C TRP A 64 7.48 -2.85 -4.60
N VAL A 65 8.22 -1.84 -5.04
CA VAL A 65 8.42 -0.61 -4.26
C VAL A 65 7.28 0.37 -4.49
N LEU A 66 6.87 0.58 -5.75
CA LEU A 66 5.84 1.58 -6.08
C LEU A 66 4.50 1.29 -5.38
N PRO A 67 3.98 0.05 -5.36
CA PRO A 67 2.77 -0.27 -4.60
C PRO A 67 2.87 0.04 -3.11
N MET A 68 4.03 -0.19 -2.49
CA MET A 68 4.24 0.12 -1.07
C MET A 68 4.20 1.63 -0.82
N VAL A 69 4.86 2.41 -1.68
CA VAL A 69 4.86 3.87 -1.59
C VAL A 69 3.46 4.43 -1.84
N LEU A 70 2.77 3.96 -2.87
CA LEU A 70 1.41 4.39 -3.21
C LEU A 70 0.41 4.05 -2.10
N GLY A 71 0.47 2.84 -1.54
CA GLY A 71 -0.37 2.45 -0.41
C GLY A 71 -0.13 3.32 0.82
N THR A 72 1.13 3.62 1.14
CA THR A 72 1.49 4.50 2.26
C THR A 72 0.97 5.92 2.04
N ALA A 73 1.19 6.50 0.86
CA ALA A 73 0.71 7.83 0.51
C ALA A 73 -0.82 7.92 0.56
N ALA A 74 -1.52 6.87 0.12
CA ALA A 74 -2.97 6.81 0.18
C ALA A 74 -3.50 6.75 1.63
N ALA A 75 -2.85 5.99 2.51
CA ALA A 75 -3.21 5.99 3.93
C ALA A 75 -3.01 7.36 4.59
N ILE A 76 -1.92 8.06 4.27
CA ILE A 76 -1.69 9.42 4.76
C ILE A 76 -2.80 10.34 4.25
N GLY A 77 -3.12 10.28 2.95
CA GLY A 77 -4.20 11.08 2.35
C GLY A 77 -5.56 10.82 3.03
N ALA A 78 -5.91 9.56 3.27
CA ALA A 78 -7.17 9.16 3.90
C ALA A 78 -7.36 9.66 5.34
N VAL A 79 -6.29 10.16 5.96
CA VAL A 79 -6.29 10.64 7.35
C VAL A 79 -6.20 12.17 7.42
N ILE A 80 -5.68 12.81 6.36
CA ILE A 80 -5.62 14.27 6.24
C ILE A 80 -6.99 14.85 5.85
N TYR A 81 -7.75 14.16 4.99
CA TYR A 81 -9.07 14.58 4.49
C TYR A 81 -10.22 14.00 5.33
#